data_AF-A0A8T5U925-F1
#
_entry.id   AF-A0A8T5U925-F1
#
_cell.length_a   1.000
_cell.length_b   1.000
_cell.length_c   1.000
_cell.angle_alpha   90.00
_cell.angle_beta   90.00
_cell.angle_gamma   90.00
#
_symmetry.space_group_name_H-M   'P 1'
#
loop_
_entity.id
_entity.type
_entity.pdbx_description
1 polymer ?
#
loop_
_entity_poly.entity_id
_entity_poly.type
_entity_poly.pdbx_seq_one_letter_code
_entity_poly.pdbx_strand_id
1 'polypeptide(L)'
;MNEIQRSETSTSRKLNYSTPRLSSSIVLGIEGFVLFALYTIGYGVHPFGVGFAQAMGFLSIAAAQFLFGWISDSKYTKWGRRKPYILVLSPLLGISFIFLILPGLILP
;
A
#
# COMPACT_ATOMS: atom_id res chain seq x y z
N MET A 1 -33.89 -1.51 25.22
CA MET A 1 -32.65 -1.53 24.41
C MET A 1 -32.41 -2.96 23.98
N ASN A 2 -32.56 -3.29 22.70
CA ASN A 2 -32.23 -4.62 22.21
C ASN A 2 -30.69 -4.72 22.14
N GLU A 3 -30.09 -5.57 22.97
CA GLU A 3 -28.67 -5.88 22.84
C GLU A 3 -28.44 -6.57 21.49
N ILE A 4 -27.49 -6.03 20.70
CA ILE A 4 -27.07 -6.65 19.45
C ILE A 4 -26.30 -7.91 19.82
N GLN A 5 -26.97 -9.06 19.87
CA GLN A 5 -26.31 -10.36 20.04
C GLN A 5 -25.45 -10.64 18.80
N ARG A 6 -24.14 -10.42 18.93
CA ARG A 6 -23.16 -10.78 17.90
C ARG A 6 -22.83 -12.26 18.05
N SER A 7 -23.19 -13.06 17.05
CA SER A 7 -22.78 -14.46 17.01
C SER A 7 -21.25 -14.58 16.94
N GLU A 8 -20.70 -15.55 17.68
CA GLU A 8 -19.28 -15.82 17.60
C GLU A 8 -18.90 -16.27 16.19
N THR A 9 -17.91 -15.61 15.61
CA THR A 9 -17.45 -15.91 14.25
C THR A 9 -16.40 -17.02 14.29
N SER A 10 -16.60 -18.08 13.51
CA SER A 10 -15.65 -19.18 13.36
C SER A 10 -14.23 -18.70 13.01
N THR A 11 -13.22 -19.35 13.59
CA THR A 11 -11.80 -19.10 13.35
C THR A 11 -11.42 -19.14 11.87
N SER A 12 -12.02 -20.06 11.10
CA SER A 12 -11.80 -20.14 9.64
C SER A 12 -12.23 -18.87 8.91
N ARG A 13 -13.34 -18.26 9.33
CA ARG A 13 -13.85 -17.01 8.74
C ARG A 13 -12.97 -15.80 9.08
N LYS A 14 -12.42 -15.77 10.29
CA LYS A 14 -11.43 -14.75 10.72
C LYS A 14 -10.11 -14.88 9.95
N LEU A 15 -9.67 -16.11 9.69
CA LEU A 15 -8.47 -16.38 8.89
C LEU A 15 -8.66 -15.89 7.45
N ASN A 16 -9.76 -16.30 6.79
CA ASN A 16 -10.08 -15.88 5.43
C ASN A 16 -10.26 -14.35 5.29
N TYR A 17 -10.72 -13.66 6.33
CA TYR A 17 -10.81 -12.20 6.32
C TYR A 17 -9.43 -11.53 6.36
N SER A 18 -8.45 -12.18 7.01
CA SER A 18 -7.10 -11.63 7.21
C SER A 18 -6.15 -11.92 6.05
N THR A 19 -6.43 -12.91 5.20
CA THR A 19 -5.56 -13.31 4.08
C THR A 19 -5.17 -12.19 3.13
N PRO A 20 -6.06 -11.23 2.75
CA PRO A 20 -5.66 -10.15 1.84
C PRO A 20 -4.71 -9.15 2.50
N ARG A 21 -4.82 -8.97 3.83
CA ARG A 21 -3.89 -8.11 4.55
C ARG A 21 -2.51 -8.76 4.63
N LEU A 22 -2.47 -10.06 4.89
CA LEU A 22 -1.22 -10.81 4.94
C LEU A 22 -0.44 -10.71 3.62
N SER A 23 -1.10 -10.93 2.48
CA SER A 23 -0.43 -10.81 1.17
C SER A 23 0.12 -9.40 0.93
N SER A 24 -0.66 -8.36 1.21
CA SER A 24 -0.20 -6.97 1.06
C SER A 24 0.99 -6.62 1.96
N SER A 25 1.02 -7.15 3.20
CA SER A 25 2.12 -6.92 4.13
C SER A 25 3.41 -7.60 3.67
N ILE A 26 3.31 -8.81 3.11
CA ILE A 26 4.48 -9.52 2.56
C ILE A 26 5.07 -8.73 1.38
N VAL A 27 4.23 -8.25 0.47
CA VAL A 27 4.68 -7.48 -0.70
C VAL A 27 5.40 -6.20 -0.26
N LEU A 28 4.85 -5.44 0.70
CA LEU A 28 5.51 -4.24 1.23
C LEU A 28 6.85 -4.55 1.91
N GLY A 29 6.95 -5.69 2.61
CA GLY A 29 8.21 -6.12 3.22
C GLY A 29 9.29 -6.43 2.18
N ILE A 30 8.92 -7.18 1.12
CA ILE A 30 9.83 -7.52 0.02
C ILE A 30 10.23 -6.27 -0.75
N GLU A 31 9.27 -5.41 -1.09
CA GLU A 31 9.50 -4.14 -1.77
C GLU A 31 10.49 -3.28 -1.00
N GLY A 32 10.25 -3.05 0.29
CA GLY A 32 11.16 -2.27 1.12
C GLY A 32 12.59 -2.83 1.18
N PHE A 33 12.76 -4.15 1.19
CA PHE A 33 14.08 -4.77 1.15
C PHE A 33 14.76 -4.60 -0.21
N VAL A 34 14.03 -4.88 -1.30
CA VAL A 34 14.55 -4.82 -2.67
C VAL A 34 14.94 -3.40 -3.03
N LEU A 35 14.14 -2.40 -2.68
CA LEU A 35 14.44 -0.99 -2.97
C LEU A 35 15.65 -0.50 -2.20
N PHE A 36 15.74 -0.84 -0.91
CA PHE A 36 16.91 -0.49 -0.13
C PHE A 36 18.18 -1.09 -0.73
N ALA A 37 18.17 -2.38 -1.08
CA ALA A 37 19.30 -3.05 -1.72
C ALA A 37 19.62 -2.47 -3.11
N LEU A 38 18.61 -2.20 -3.94
CA LEU A 38 18.79 -1.64 -5.28
C LEU A 38 19.50 -0.28 -5.23
N TYR A 39 19.06 0.62 -4.34
CA TYR A 39 19.65 1.95 -4.28
C TYR A 39 21.00 1.98 -3.56
N THR A 40 21.21 1.15 -2.54
CA THR A 40 22.49 1.12 -1.81
C THR A 40 23.57 0.31 -2.54
N ILE A 41 23.24 -0.90 -3.02
CA ILE A 41 24.20 -1.80 -3.68
C ILE A 41 24.22 -1.55 -5.19
N GLY A 42 23.06 -1.43 -5.82
CA GLY A 42 22.96 -1.27 -7.28
C GLY A 42 23.39 0.13 -7.76
N TYR A 43 22.91 1.18 -7.09
CA TYR A 43 23.20 2.57 -7.48
C TYR A 43 24.20 3.30 -6.55
N GLY A 44 24.71 2.65 -5.50
CA GLY A 44 25.74 3.23 -4.63
C GLY A 44 25.29 4.42 -3.78
N VAL A 45 23.98 4.62 -3.58
CA VAL A 45 23.44 5.73 -2.80
C VAL A 45 23.68 5.52 -1.32
N HIS A 46 24.00 6.60 -0.60
CA HIS A 46 24.27 6.54 0.83
C HIS A 46 23.09 5.93 1.63
N PRO A 47 23.30 4.88 2.45
CA PRO A 47 22.23 4.12 3.09
C PRO A 47 21.26 4.94 3.94
N PHE A 48 21.76 5.97 4.62
CA PHE A 48 20.90 6.85 5.43
C PHE A 48 19.87 7.60 4.56
N GLY A 49 20.28 8.07 3.37
CA GLY A 49 19.37 8.79 2.47
C GLY A 49 18.27 7.88 1.94
N VAL A 50 18.63 6.64 1.58
CA VAL A 50 17.68 5.61 1.13
C VAL A 50 16.72 5.24 2.26
N GLY A 51 17.23 5.00 3.47
CA GLY A 51 16.40 4.69 4.64
C GLY A 51 15.45 5.83 5.01
N PHE A 52 15.92 7.07 4.95
CA PHE A 52 15.08 8.25 5.20
C PHE A 52 13.99 8.40 4.14
N ALA A 53 14.33 8.25 2.85
CA ALA A 53 13.36 8.30 1.76
C ALA A 53 12.28 7.20 1.91
N GLN A 54 12.68 5.99 2.30
CA GLN A 54 11.75 4.88 2.53
C GLN A 54 10.83 5.12 3.74
N ALA A 55 11.36 5.70 4.82
CA ALA A 55 10.55 6.11 5.97
C ALA A 55 9.51 7.16 5.59
N MET A 56 9.89 8.16 4.76
CA MET A 56 8.95 9.14 4.21
C MET A 56 7.89 8.48 3.33
N GLY A 57 8.26 7.46 2.53
CA GLY A 57 7.33 6.63 1.78
C GLY A 57 6.26 5.97 2.67
N PHE A 58 6.68 5.35 3.78
CA PHE A 58 5.74 4.76 4.73
C PHE A 58 4.81 5.79 5.40
N LEU A 59 5.32 6.98 5.73
CA LEU A 59 4.49 8.08 6.25
C LEU A 59 3.45 8.52 5.21
N SER A 60 3.84 8.62 3.94
CA SER A 60 2.93 8.93 2.84
C SER A 60 1.85 7.85 2.68
N ILE A 61 2.20 6.57 2.78
CA ILE A 61 1.23 5.46 2.75
C ILE A 61 0.26 5.58 3.93
N ALA A 62 0.74 5.84 5.15
CA ALA A 62 -0.11 6.00 6.33
C ALA A 62 -1.10 7.17 6.16
N ALA A 63 -0.63 8.32 5.69
CA ALA A 63 -1.47 9.48 5.41
C ALA A 63 -2.52 9.16 4.31
N ALA A 64 -2.10 8.50 3.22
CA ALA A 64 -3.00 8.11 2.15
C ALA A 64 -4.08 7.12 2.64
N GLN A 65 -3.74 6.14 3.47
CA GLN A 65 -4.70 5.19 4.03
C GLN A 65 -5.78 5.91 4.86
N PHE A 66 -5.39 6.91 5.66
CA PHE A 66 -6.35 7.72 6.40
C PHE A 66 -7.28 8.52 5.46
N LEU A 67 -6.69 9.26 4.52
CA LEU A 67 -7.44 10.11 3.58
C LEU A 67 -8.41 9.31 2.71
N PHE A 68 -7.93 8.25 2.04
CA PHE A 68 -8.76 7.42 1.18
C PHE A 68 -9.74 6.57 1.97
N GLY A 69 -9.41 6.20 3.21
CA GLY A 69 -10.36 5.61 4.14
C GLY A 69 -11.59 6.50 4.30
N TRP A 70 -11.38 7.74 4.71
CA TRP A 70 -12.44 8.72 4.92
C TRP A 70 -13.20 9.11 3.64
N ILE A 71 -12.48 9.38 2.55
CA ILE A 71 -13.07 9.77 1.25
C ILE A 71 -13.93 8.63 0.69
N SER A 72 -13.43 7.38 0.77
CA SER A 72 -14.17 6.23 0.28
C SER A 72 -15.42 5.97 1.12
N ASP A 73 -15.38 6.24 2.42
CA ASP A 73 -16.56 6.07 3.28
C ASP A 73 -17.61 7.16 3.05
N SER A 74 -17.19 8.38 2.70
CA SER A 74 -18.08 9.54 2.54
C SER A 74 -18.86 9.58 1.22
N LYS A 75 -18.39 8.93 0.16
CA LYS A 75 -19.00 9.01 -1.18
C LYS A 75 -19.33 7.62 -1.74
N TYR A 76 -20.59 7.39 -2.07
CA TYR A 76 -21.03 6.19 -2.79
C TYR A 76 -21.24 6.52 -4.27
N THR A 77 -20.57 5.79 -5.16
CA THR A 77 -20.71 5.96 -6.62
C THR A 77 -21.45 4.79 -7.24
N LYS A 78 -21.95 4.95 -8.48
CA LYS A 78 -22.64 3.89 -9.23
C LYS A 78 -21.78 2.63 -9.42
N TRP A 79 -20.45 2.77 -9.39
CA TRP A 79 -19.51 1.64 -9.54
C TRP A 79 -19.12 1.03 -8.19
N GLY A 80 -19.71 1.51 -7.10
CA GLY A 80 -19.45 1.10 -5.74
C GLY A 80 -18.55 2.06 -4.97
N ARG A 81 -18.32 1.74 -3.71
CA ARG A 81 -17.66 2.63 -2.74
C ARG A 81 -16.15 2.81 -2.97
N ARG A 82 -15.45 1.73 -3.32
CA ARG A 82 -13.97 1.70 -3.44
C ARG A 82 -13.44 1.46 -4.86
N LYS A 83 -14.26 0.87 -5.72
CA LYS A 83 -13.88 0.49 -7.09
C LYS A 83 -13.37 1.66 -7.97
N PRO A 84 -13.96 2.87 -7.98
CA PRO A 84 -13.45 3.93 -8.87
C PRO A 84 -12.02 4.36 -8.48
N TYR A 85 -11.73 4.45 -7.18
CA TYR A 85 -10.38 4.82 -6.71
C TYR A 85 -9.35 3.76 -7.08
N ILE A 86 -9.67 2.47 -6.92
CA ILE A 86 -8.78 1.37 -7.31
C ILE A 86 -8.51 1.43 -8.81
N LEU A 87 -9.54 1.61 -9.64
CA LEU A 87 -9.38 1.61 -11.09
C LEU A 87 -8.47 2.74 -11.60
N VAL A 88 -8.53 3.91 -10.98
CA VAL A 88 -7.69 5.06 -11.36
C VAL A 88 -6.29 4.99 -10.73
N LEU A 89 -6.18 4.60 -9.46
CA LEU A 89 -4.91 4.60 -8.74
C LEU A 89 -4.04 3.39 -9.07
N SER A 90 -4.61 2.25 -9.48
CA SER A 90 -3.81 1.06 -9.83
C SER A 90 -2.87 1.29 -11.03
N PRO A 91 -3.30 1.89 -12.16
CA PRO A 91 -2.39 2.27 -13.23
C PRO A 91 -1.33 3.29 -12.80
N LEU A 92 -1.72 4.30 -12.02
CA LEU A 92 -0.79 5.30 -11.49
C LEU A 92 0.28 4.66 -10.61
N LEU A 93 -0.10 3.71 -9.76
CA LEU A 93 0.84 2.95 -8.95
C LEU A 93 1.80 2.14 -9.83
N GLY A 94 1.31 1.50 -10.88
CA GLY A 94 2.15 0.78 -11.85
C GLY A 94 3.19 1.67 -12.52
N ILE A 95 2.80 2.88 -12.93
CA ILE A 95 3.72 3.87 -13.51
C ILE A 95 4.78 4.29 -12.47
N SER A 96 4.38 4.55 -11.22
CA SER A 96 5.32 4.86 -10.14
C SER A 96 6.35 3.74 -9.92
N PHE A 97 5.95 2.47 -10.01
CA PHE A 97 6.88 1.34 -9.92
C PHE A 97 7.93 1.34 -11.04
N ILE A 98 7.53 1.66 -12.27
CA ILE A 98 8.46 1.79 -13.40
C ILE A 98 9.50 2.86 -13.09
N PHE A 99 9.06 4.03 -12.63
CA PHE A 99 9.97 5.14 -12.30
C PHE A 99 10.92 4.80 -11.17
N LEU A 100 10.45 4.03 -10.18
CA LEU A 100 11.20 3.71 -8.98
C LEU A 100 12.21 2.57 -9.22
N ILE A 101 11.90 1.60 -10.08
CA ILE A 101 12.80 0.48 -10.41
C ILE A 101 13.78 0.82 -11.53
N LEU A 102 13.38 1.68 -12.48
CA LEU A 102 14.17 2.08 -13.64
C LEU A 102 14.50 3.58 -13.62
N PRO A 103 15.21 4.09 -12.61
CA PRO A 103 15.54 5.52 -12.53
C PRO A 103 16.37 5.99 -13.73
N GLY A 104 17.24 5.15 -14.30
CA GLY A 104 18.05 5.47 -15.47
C GLY A 104 17.28 5.67 -16.78
N LEU A 105 15.96 5.40 -16.81
CA LEU A 105 15.12 5.74 -17.96
C LEU A 105 14.75 7.24 -17.97
N ILE A 106 14.83 7.90 -16.81
CA ILE A 106 14.23 9.22 -16.57
C ILE A 106 15.29 10.23 -16.11
N LEU A 107 16.20 9.79 -15.25
CA LEU A 107 17.30 10.60 -14.76
C LEU A 107 18.49 10.46 -15.71
N PRO A 108 19.11 11.58 -16.10
CA PRO A 108 20.28 11.59 -16.98
C PRO A 108 21.51 10.93 -16.34
#